data_AF-A0A016VKP4-F1
#
_entry.id   AF-A0A016VKP4-F1
#
_cell.length_a   1.000
_cell.length_b   1.000
_cell.length_c   1.000
_cell.angle_alpha   90.00
_cell.angle_beta   90.00
_cell.angle_gamma   90.00
#
_symmetry.space_group_name_H-M   'P 1'
#
loop_
_entity.id
_entity.type
_entity.pdbx_description
1 polymer ?
#
loop_
_entity_poly.entity_id
_entity_poly.type
_entity_poly.pdbx_seq_one_letter_code
_entity_poly.pdbx_strand_id
1 'polypeptide(L)'
;MAFAMPAMVLCLLASYTVLMCSFMGPRHLFLWCSSPSEDERRISQAVGKRVKAAYDSLGDFTFAEKSILGWFVVLTACWILRKPGFFRGWSYLFPDEGVLLTDSVPAILVVFILFAWPKDPSSNDLAPILNWSAMKRRFSWSCVLLIGAGYAISEGVNKSGLSFLISRTMKDTFGQLHSVFLLLAVTASITFMTEFASNVSTGSVFIPIAMSIAESLHIHPLYLALPVTLACSYAFMLPMATPPNAVVYDTKFVNMIEMIMSGLLLNICCIFITVLNMNTWTYWLFNLDTFPDLTKHHNSTINY
;
A
#
# COMPACT_ATOMS: atom_id res chain seq x y z
N MET A 1 -6.45 7.77 -6.94
CA MET A 1 -6.76 8.45 -5.66
C MET A 1 -8.25 8.40 -5.32
N ALA A 2 -9.18 8.63 -6.26
CA ALA A 2 -10.63 8.59 -6.00
C ALA A 2 -11.14 7.29 -5.34
N PHE A 3 -10.53 6.14 -5.67
CA PHE A 3 -10.86 4.84 -5.06
C PHE A 3 -10.62 4.79 -3.54
N ALA A 4 -9.45 5.27 -3.09
CA ALA A 4 -8.98 5.02 -1.73
C ALA A 4 -9.48 6.06 -0.72
N MET A 5 -9.90 7.25 -1.17
CA MET A 5 -10.25 8.36 -0.29
C MET A 5 -11.39 8.04 0.69
N PRO A 6 -12.55 7.48 0.27
CA PRO A 6 -13.63 7.19 1.20
C PRO A 6 -13.25 6.11 2.22
N ALA A 7 -12.64 5.02 1.75
CA ALA A 7 -12.16 3.95 2.62
C ALA A 7 -11.14 4.45 3.64
N MET A 8 -10.20 5.30 3.21
CA MET A 8 -9.18 5.87 4.09
C MET A 8 -9.81 6.72 5.21
N VAL A 9 -10.77 7.59 4.89
CA VAL A 9 -11.46 8.42 5.90
C VAL A 9 -12.22 7.54 6.89
N LEU A 10 -12.94 6.53 6.40
CA LEU A 10 -13.69 5.60 7.26
C LEU A 10 -12.76 4.76 8.13
N CYS A 11 -11.67 4.23 7.59
CA CYS A 11 -10.67 3.48 8.36
C CYS A 11 -10.00 4.38 9.41
N LEU A 12 -9.72 5.65 9.09
CA LEU A 12 -9.13 6.60 10.04
C LEU A 12 -10.10 6.91 11.18
N LEU A 13 -11.38 7.18 10.88
CA LEU A 13 -12.42 7.37 11.90
C LEU A 13 -12.63 6.12 12.76
N ALA A 14 -12.64 4.94 12.15
CA ALA A 14 -12.75 3.68 12.87
C ALA A 14 -11.54 3.44 13.78
N SER A 15 -10.32 3.68 13.27
CA SER A 15 -9.09 3.54 14.06
C SER A 15 -9.07 4.48 15.26
N TYR A 16 -9.45 5.75 15.04
CA TYR A 16 -9.57 6.73 16.10
C TYR A 16 -10.59 6.30 17.16
N THR A 17 -11.78 5.87 16.72
CA THR A 17 -12.87 5.46 17.61
C THR A 17 -12.48 4.23 18.43
N VAL A 18 -11.90 3.21 17.79
CA VAL A 18 -11.45 1.99 18.45
C VAL A 18 -10.37 2.30 19.49
N LEU A 19 -9.35 3.07 19.12
CA LEU A 19 -8.26 3.41 20.05
C LEU A 19 -8.75 4.27 21.23
N MET A 20 -9.61 5.26 20.97
CA MET A 20 -10.21 6.09 22.03
C MET A 20 -11.04 5.24 23.00
N CYS A 21 -11.88 4.34 22.48
CA CYS A 21 -12.67 3.44 23.30
C CYS A 21 -11.80 2.47 24.11
N SER A 22 -10.74 1.90 23.51
CA SER A 22 -9.87 0.93 24.16
C SER A 22 -9.01 1.52 25.28
N PHE A 23 -8.45 2.73 25.09
CA PHE A 23 -7.47 3.30 26.03
C PHE A 23 -8.01 4.42 26.92
N MET A 24 -8.92 5.26 26.42
CA MET A 24 -9.45 6.42 27.16
C MET A 24 -10.90 6.19 27.64
N GLY A 25 -11.57 5.16 27.12
CA GLY A 25 -12.95 4.83 27.43
C GLY A 25 -13.98 5.65 26.62
N PRO A 26 -15.22 5.13 26.46
CA PRO A 26 -16.22 5.70 25.55
C PRO A 26 -16.72 7.09 25.95
N ARG A 27 -16.49 7.53 27.20
CA ARG A 27 -16.87 8.87 27.70
C ARG A 27 -16.03 9.98 27.06
N HIS A 28 -14.78 9.70 26.69
CA HIS A 28 -13.90 10.67 26.05
C HIS A 28 -14.22 10.92 24.57
N LEU A 29 -15.03 10.07 23.94
CA LEU A 29 -15.50 10.28 22.56
C LEU A 29 -16.32 11.58 22.42
N PHE A 30 -17.08 11.93 23.46
CA PHE A 30 -17.94 13.13 23.50
C PHE A 30 -17.26 14.36 24.12
N LEU A 31 -16.10 14.18 24.77
CA LEU A 31 -15.34 15.26 25.39
C LEU A 31 -14.43 16.00 24.39
N TRP A 32 -14.55 15.74 23.08
CA TRP A 32 -13.76 16.38 22.02
C TRP A 32 -13.80 17.93 22.06
N CYS A 33 -14.91 18.51 22.53
CA CYS A 33 -15.05 19.97 22.70
C CYS A 33 -14.68 20.50 24.10
N SER A 34 -14.17 19.66 25.00
CA SER A 34 -13.80 20.10 26.34
C SER A 34 -12.43 20.76 26.33
N SER A 35 -12.29 21.84 27.10
CA SER A 35 -10.99 22.51 27.21
C SER A 35 -9.97 21.57 27.85
N PRO A 36 -8.74 21.50 27.29
CA PRO A 36 -7.70 20.63 27.82
C PRO A 36 -7.33 21.01 29.25
N SER A 37 -7.07 20.00 30.08
CA SER A 37 -6.67 20.18 31.48
C SER A 37 -5.33 20.93 31.58
N GLU A 38 -5.03 21.54 32.72
CA GLU A 38 -3.74 22.21 32.94
C GLU A 38 -2.55 21.24 32.76
N ASP A 39 -2.70 19.98 33.15
CA ASP A 39 -1.67 18.96 32.98
C ASP A 39 -1.45 18.59 31.50
N GLU A 40 -2.51 18.49 30.70
CA GLU A 40 -2.41 18.25 29.26
C GLU A 40 -1.68 19.41 28.56
N ARG A 41 -1.96 20.65 28.97
CA ARG A 41 -1.23 21.83 28.49
C ARG A 41 0.25 21.78 28.84
N ARG A 42 0.61 21.37 30.06
CA ARG A 42 2.01 21.22 30.48
C ARG A 42 2.74 20.14 29.67
N ILE A 43 2.11 18.99 29.46
CA ILE A 43 2.68 17.89 28.65
C ILE A 43 2.88 18.35 27.19
N SER A 44 1.87 18.96 26.58
CA SER A 44 1.95 19.48 25.21
C SER A 44 3.10 20.48 25.05
N GLN A 45 3.30 21.39 26.01
CA GLN A 45 4.43 22.32 26.02
C GLN A 45 5.78 21.60 26.18
N ALA A 46 5.87 20.59 27.03
CA ALA A 46 7.10 19.81 27.23
C ALA A 46 7.47 19.01 25.98
N VAL A 47 6.48 18.37 25.33
CA VAL A 47 6.65 17.67 24.05
C VAL A 47 7.08 18.66 22.96
N GLY A 48 6.40 19.81 22.86
CA GLY A 48 6.75 20.86 21.90
C GLY A 48 8.20 21.36 22.07
N LYS A 49 8.67 21.54 23.31
CA LYS A 49 10.08 21.90 23.58
C LYS A 49 11.05 20.81 23.14
N ARG A 50 10.73 19.53 23.37
CA ARG A 50 11.58 18.40 22.94
C ARG A 50 11.63 18.25 21.42
N VAL A 51 10.48 18.37 20.76
CA VAL A 51 10.39 18.33 19.29
C VAL A 51 11.18 19.49 18.70
N LYS A 52 11.06 20.69 19.27
CA LYS A 52 11.83 21.85 18.82
C LYS A 52 13.33 21.67 19.05
N ALA A 53 13.74 21.18 20.21
CA ALA A 53 15.14 20.87 20.47
C ALA A 53 15.70 19.80 19.51
N ALA A 54 14.93 18.76 19.21
CA ALA A 54 15.29 17.75 18.22
C ALA A 54 15.37 18.34 16.80
N TYR A 55 14.45 19.24 16.45
CA TYR A 55 14.48 19.97 15.18
C TYR A 55 15.72 20.86 15.06
N ASP A 56 16.01 21.64 16.09
CA ASP A 56 17.18 22.52 16.14
C ASP A 56 18.49 21.72 16.10
N SER A 57 18.47 20.45 16.57
CA SER A 57 19.65 19.56 16.53
C SER A 57 19.95 18.96 15.15
N LEU A 58 19.01 18.98 14.21
CA LEU A 58 19.21 18.46 12.85
C LEU A 58 20.16 19.34 12.02
N GLY A 59 20.22 20.64 12.33
CA GLY A 59 20.99 21.63 11.58
C GLY A 59 20.34 22.05 10.26
N ASP A 60 21.10 22.82 9.46
CA ASP A 60 20.63 23.30 8.16
C ASP A 60 20.67 22.20 7.09
N PHE A 61 19.73 22.27 6.14
CA PHE A 61 19.66 21.35 5.01
C PHE A 61 20.97 21.35 4.20
N THR A 62 21.58 20.18 4.11
CA THR A 62 22.76 19.93 3.28
C THR A 62 22.43 20.01 1.78
N PHE A 63 23.43 20.23 0.93
CA PHE A 63 23.23 20.24 -0.53
C PHE A 63 22.64 18.91 -1.04
N ALA A 64 23.09 17.79 -0.46
CA ALA A 64 22.59 16.46 -0.80
C ALA A 64 21.09 16.32 -0.49
N GLU A 65 20.64 16.76 0.69
CA GLU A 65 19.22 16.70 1.06
C GLU A 65 18.35 17.60 0.18
N LYS A 66 18.82 18.81 -0.13
CA LYS A 66 18.14 19.71 -1.08
C LYS A 66 18.04 19.09 -2.48
N SER A 67 19.12 18.44 -2.94
CA SER A 67 19.15 17.76 -4.23
C SER A 67 18.19 16.56 -4.27
N ILE A 68 18.17 15.73 -3.23
CA ILE A 68 17.23 14.60 -3.11
C ILE A 68 15.78 15.11 -3.13
N LEU A 69 15.49 16.18 -2.39
CA LEU A 69 14.15 16.78 -2.38
C LEU A 69 13.76 17.29 -3.76
N GLY A 70 14.67 17.97 -4.47
CA GLY A 70 14.45 18.44 -5.84
C GLY A 70 14.13 17.29 -6.80
N TRP A 71 14.95 16.24 -6.80
CA TRP A 71 14.72 15.05 -7.63
C TRP A 71 13.44 14.29 -7.26
N PHE A 72 13.07 14.24 -5.98
CA PHE A 72 11.81 13.65 -5.53
C PHE A 72 10.59 14.44 -6.04
N VAL A 73 10.64 15.77 -6.01
CA VAL A 73 9.59 16.63 -6.58
C VAL A 73 9.49 16.44 -8.09
N VAL A 74 10.63 16.38 -8.80
CA VAL A 74 10.66 16.09 -10.24
C VAL A 74 10.04 14.73 -10.54
N LEU A 75 10.42 13.68 -9.81
CA LEU A 75 9.85 12.34 -9.97
C LEU A 75 8.33 12.33 -9.76
N THR A 76 7.87 12.99 -8.70
CA THR A 76 6.44 13.09 -8.36
C THR A 76 5.67 13.85 -9.43
N ALA A 77 6.24 14.95 -9.94
CA ALA A 77 5.66 15.70 -11.04
C ALA A 77 5.61 14.84 -12.32
N CYS A 78 6.67 14.08 -12.62
CA CYS A 78 6.66 13.15 -13.75
C CYS A 78 5.54 12.11 -13.62
N TRP A 79 5.29 11.52 -12.45
CA TRP A 79 4.16 10.59 -12.29
C TRP A 79 2.79 11.25 -12.48
N ILE A 80 2.56 12.40 -11.83
CA ILE A 80 1.25 13.08 -11.89
C ILE A 80 0.96 13.61 -13.30
N LEU A 81 1.96 14.19 -13.96
CA LEU A 81 1.82 14.82 -15.28
C LEU A 81 1.86 13.81 -16.44
N ARG A 82 2.01 12.50 -16.18
CA ARG A 82 2.11 11.47 -17.22
C ARG A 82 0.83 11.35 -18.04
N LYS A 83 -0.29 11.01 -17.38
CA LYS A 83 -1.64 10.96 -17.95
C LYS A 83 -2.65 11.51 -16.93
N PRO A 84 -2.65 12.84 -16.71
CA PRO A 84 -3.44 13.48 -15.65
C PRO A 84 -4.97 13.42 -15.89
N GLY A 85 -5.41 13.11 -17.11
CA GLY A 85 -6.82 12.92 -17.46
C GLY A 85 -7.60 14.20 -17.80
N PHE A 86 -7.14 15.37 -17.32
CA PHE A 86 -7.77 16.67 -17.63
C PHE A 86 -7.05 17.50 -18.71
N PHE A 87 -5.74 17.27 -18.92
CA PHE A 87 -5.00 17.78 -20.08
C PHE A 87 -4.10 16.69 -20.67
N ARG A 88 -3.54 16.95 -21.86
CA ARG A 88 -2.57 16.07 -22.50
C ARG A 88 -1.26 16.08 -21.70
N GLY A 89 -1.02 15.02 -20.94
CA GLY A 89 0.22 14.83 -20.18
C GLY A 89 1.46 14.68 -21.07
N TRP A 90 2.64 14.62 -20.46
CA TRP A 90 3.90 14.51 -21.21
C TRP A 90 4.04 13.20 -21.99
N SER A 91 3.26 12.17 -21.67
CA SER A 91 3.22 10.89 -22.40
C SER A 91 2.86 11.08 -23.89
N TYR A 92 2.10 12.12 -24.22
CA TYR A 92 1.68 12.44 -25.59
C TYR A 92 2.77 13.12 -26.43
N LEU A 93 3.88 13.53 -25.82
CA LEU A 93 5.02 14.11 -26.55
C LEU A 93 5.87 13.04 -27.26
N PHE A 94 5.62 11.76 -26.98
CA PHE A 94 6.36 10.63 -27.53
C PHE A 94 5.50 9.83 -28.52
N PRO A 95 6.14 9.12 -29.49
CA PRO A 95 5.44 8.20 -30.39
C PRO A 95 4.62 7.16 -29.62
N ASP A 96 3.53 6.70 -30.24
CA ASP A 96 2.61 5.68 -29.67
C ASP A 96 2.03 6.04 -28.30
N GLU A 97 1.77 7.33 -28.06
CA GLU A 97 1.26 7.87 -26.77
C GLU A 97 2.10 7.48 -25.54
N GLY A 98 3.37 7.09 -25.75
CA GLY A 98 4.25 6.61 -24.70
C GLY A 98 3.79 5.29 -24.07
N VAL A 99 3.20 4.36 -24.84
CA VAL A 99 2.82 3.02 -24.35
C VAL A 99 3.99 2.29 -23.65
N LEU A 100 5.22 2.46 -24.16
CA LEU A 100 6.43 1.90 -23.54
C LEU A 100 6.93 2.70 -22.32
N LEU A 101 6.50 3.95 -22.15
CA LEU A 101 6.93 4.84 -21.07
C LEU A 101 6.06 4.60 -19.84
N THR A 102 6.41 3.58 -19.05
CA THR A 102 5.76 3.24 -17.77
C THR A 102 6.23 4.13 -16.61
N ASP A 103 5.53 4.09 -15.48
CA ASP A 103 5.91 4.83 -14.26
C ASP A 103 7.30 4.45 -13.73
N SER A 104 7.81 3.29 -14.15
CA SER A 104 9.15 2.81 -13.85
C SER A 104 10.25 3.60 -14.58
N VAL A 105 9.97 4.17 -15.76
CA VAL A 105 10.99 4.86 -16.56
C VAL A 105 11.49 6.15 -15.88
N PRO A 106 10.63 7.08 -15.44
CA PRO A 106 11.08 8.25 -14.67
C PRO A 106 11.81 7.85 -13.37
N ALA A 107 11.37 6.79 -12.70
CA ALA A 107 12.00 6.32 -11.46
C ALA A 107 13.43 5.83 -11.69
N ILE A 108 13.65 4.98 -12.70
CA ILE A 108 14.98 4.48 -13.06
C ILE A 108 15.88 5.64 -13.53
N LEU A 109 15.34 6.58 -14.31
CA LEU A 109 16.07 7.75 -14.77
C LEU A 109 16.58 8.60 -13.59
N VAL A 110 15.72 8.91 -12.63
CA VAL A 110 16.11 9.67 -11.43
C VAL A 110 17.15 8.91 -10.61
N VAL A 111 17.00 7.59 -10.43
CA VAL A 111 18.00 6.76 -9.73
C VAL A 111 19.35 6.80 -10.46
N PHE A 112 19.36 6.71 -11.79
CA PHE A 112 20.58 6.81 -12.59
C PHE A 112 21.25 8.17 -12.42
N ILE A 113 20.46 9.25 -12.40
CA ILE A 113 20.97 10.60 -12.15
C ILE A 113 21.56 10.69 -10.73
N LEU A 114 20.93 10.12 -9.71
CA LEU A 114 21.46 10.13 -8.33
C LEU A 114 22.78 9.36 -8.16
N PHE A 115 23.06 8.39 -9.04
CA PHE A 115 24.37 7.72 -9.11
C PHE A 115 25.46 8.60 -9.74
N ALA A 116 25.09 9.59 -10.55
CA ALA A 116 26.03 10.53 -11.18
C ALA A 116 26.07 11.90 -10.47
N TRP A 117 25.04 12.25 -9.70
CA TRP A 117 24.88 13.57 -9.09
C TRP A 117 25.78 13.72 -7.85
N PRO A 118 26.61 14.77 -7.77
CA PRO A 118 27.56 14.95 -6.69
C PRO A 118 26.85 15.26 -5.37
N LYS A 119 27.35 14.70 -4.27
CA LYS A 119 26.86 14.94 -2.91
C LYS A 119 27.14 16.36 -2.43
N ASP A 120 28.29 16.90 -2.82
CA ASP A 120 28.68 18.28 -2.54
C ASP A 120 29.53 18.82 -3.71
N PRO A 121 29.01 19.76 -4.52
CA PRO A 121 29.72 20.30 -5.67
C PRO A 121 30.82 21.29 -5.27
N SER A 122 30.85 21.76 -4.01
CA SER A 122 31.90 22.65 -3.49
C SER A 122 33.12 21.88 -2.97
N SER A 123 32.94 20.60 -2.70
CA SER A 123 33.97 19.66 -2.28
C SER A 123 34.78 19.16 -3.47
N ASN A 124 36.08 18.96 -3.27
CA ASN A 124 36.96 18.34 -4.27
C ASN A 124 36.69 16.83 -4.44
N ASP A 125 35.94 16.22 -3.51
CA ASP A 125 35.47 14.85 -3.58
C ASP A 125 34.12 14.80 -4.30
N LEU A 126 34.12 14.31 -5.54
CA LEU A 126 32.93 14.15 -6.41
C LEU A 126 32.12 12.89 -6.05
N ALA A 127 32.06 12.54 -4.77
CA ALA A 127 31.29 11.40 -4.30
C ALA A 127 29.81 11.56 -4.70
N PRO A 128 29.18 10.57 -5.35
CA PRO A 128 27.79 10.66 -5.73
C PRO A 128 26.87 10.57 -4.51
N ILE A 129 25.64 11.10 -4.65
CA ILE A 129 24.61 10.99 -3.61
C ILE A 129 24.30 9.52 -3.31
N LEU A 130 24.13 8.71 -4.36
CA LEU A 130 23.81 7.29 -4.22
C LEU A 130 25.04 6.41 -4.51
N ASN A 131 25.49 5.67 -3.50
CA ASN A 131 26.57 4.70 -3.62
C ASN A 131 26.04 3.30 -3.92
N TRP A 132 26.73 2.54 -4.78
CA TRP A 132 26.33 1.17 -5.15
C TRP A 132 26.31 0.23 -3.93
N SER A 133 27.29 0.37 -3.03
CA SER A 133 27.36 -0.39 -1.78
C SER A 133 26.17 -0.09 -0.85
N ALA A 134 25.76 1.18 -0.76
CA ALA A 134 24.60 1.59 0.02
C ALA A 134 23.30 1.06 -0.60
N MET A 135 23.14 1.16 -1.93
CA MET A 135 21.98 0.64 -2.65
C MET A 135 21.86 -0.88 -2.46
N LYS A 136 22.94 -1.64 -2.74
CA LYS A 136 22.94 -3.10 -2.61
C LYS A 136 22.51 -3.56 -1.22
N ARG A 137 22.93 -2.87 -0.16
CA ARG A 137 22.62 -3.21 1.24
C ARG A 137 21.20 -2.81 1.65
N ARG A 138 20.67 -1.70 1.12
CA ARG A 138 19.38 -1.14 1.52
C ARG A 138 18.22 -1.57 0.63
N PHE A 139 18.50 -2.01 -0.60
CA PHE A 139 17.49 -2.42 -1.56
C PHE A 139 16.98 -3.83 -1.26
N SER A 140 15.67 -4.01 -1.22
CA SER A 140 15.01 -5.27 -0.87
C SER A 140 14.96 -6.24 -2.06
N TRP A 141 16.09 -6.85 -2.42
CA TRP A 141 16.19 -7.84 -3.51
C TRP A 141 15.19 -9.00 -3.38
N SER A 142 14.93 -9.43 -2.14
CA SER A 142 13.95 -10.48 -1.85
C SER A 142 12.54 -10.11 -2.32
N CYS A 143 12.14 -8.84 -2.22
CA CYS A 143 10.83 -8.39 -2.69
C CYS A 143 10.73 -8.48 -4.22
N VAL A 144 11.77 -8.10 -4.95
CA VAL A 144 11.79 -8.18 -6.42
C VAL A 144 11.69 -9.64 -6.89
N LEU A 145 12.49 -10.53 -6.30
CA LEU A 145 12.44 -11.96 -6.63
C LEU A 145 11.07 -12.58 -6.30
N LEU A 146 10.46 -12.17 -5.19
CA LEU A 146 9.15 -12.68 -4.77
C LEU A 146 8.01 -12.21 -5.68
N ILE A 147 8.03 -10.94 -6.12
CA ILE A 147 7.07 -10.44 -7.13
C ILE A 147 7.21 -11.24 -8.43
N GLY A 148 8.43 -11.45 -8.90
CA GLY A 148 8.70 -12.28 -10.08
C GLY A 148 8.21 -13.73 -9.92
N ALA A 149 8.45 -14.34 -8.77
CA ALA A 149 7.95 -15.67 -8.44
C ALA A 149 6.41 -15.71 -8.37
N GLY A 150 5.76 -14.67 -7.86
CA GLY A 150 4.29 -14.55 -7.82
C GLY A 150 3.68 -14.54 -9.22
N TYR A 151 4.26 -13.79 -10.16
CA TYR A 151 3.85 -13.82 -11.57
C TYR A 151 4.10 -15.19 -12.21
N ALA A 152 5.25 -15.82 -11.93
CA ALA A 152 5.56 -17.15 -12.45
C ALA A 152 4.57 -18.22 -11.92
N ILE A 153 4.18 -18.15 -10.65
CA ILE A 153 3.17 -19.04 -10.05
C ILE A 153 1.79 -18.80 -10.68
N SER A 154 1.36 -17.54 -10.82
CA SER A 154 0.09 -17.18 -11.45
C SER A 154 -0.01 -17.74 -12.88
N GLU A 155 1.04 -17.55 -13.68
CA GLU A 155 1.10 -18.12 -15.03
C GLU A 155 1.14 -19.66 -15.01
N GLY A 156 1.85 -20.26 -14.05
CA GLY A 156 1.87 -21.70 -13.85
C GLY A 156 0.49 -22.30 -13.49
N VAL A 157 -0.27 -21.61 -12.64
CA VAL A 157 -1.65 -22.01 -12.26
C VAL A 157 -2.58 -21.91 -13.47
N ASN A 158 -2.40 -20.90 -14.33
CA ASN A 158 -3.16 -20.73 -15.56
C ASN A 158 -2.80 -21.81 -16.60
N LYS A 159 -1.51 -22.04 -16.88
CA LYS A 159 -1.06 -23.04 -17.86
C LYS A 159 -1.33 -24.48 -17.45
N SER A 160 -1.30 -24.79 -16.15
CA SER A 160 -1.60 -26.14 -15.65
C SER A 160 -3.08 -26.51 -15.71
N GLY A 161 -3.98 -25.55 -15.98
CA GLY A 161 -5.43 -25.76 -15.89
C GLY A 161 -5.93 -25.89 -14.45
N LEU A 162 -5.08 -25.67 -13.44
CA LEU A 162 -5.47 -25.66 -12.05
C LEU A 162 -6.47 -24.52 -11.76
N SER A 163 -6.28 -23.38 -12.41
CA SER A 163 -7.23 -22.26 -12.42
C SER A 163 -8.67 -22.71 -12.77
N PHE A 164 -8.81 -23.52 -13.83
CA PHE A 164 -10.09 -24.08 -14.27
C PHE A 164 -10.67 -25.11 -13.29
N LEU A 165 -9.85 -25.96 -12.68
CA LEU A 165 -10.30 -26.91 -11.66
C LEU A 165 -10.80 -26.20 -10.39
N ILE A 166 -10.06 -25.17 -9.95
CA ILE A 166 -10.43 -24.34 -8.79
C ILE A 166 -11.74 -23.60 -9.09
N SER A 167 -11.88 -22.97 -10.26
CA SER A 167 -13.11 -22.25 -10.58
C SER A 167 -14.31 -23.15 -10.75
N ARG A 168 -14.14 -24.33 -11.36
CA ARG A 168 -15.22 -25.32 -11.42
C ARG A 168 -15.64 -25.78 -10.03
N THR A 169 -14.69 -26.14 -9.17
CA THR A 169 -14.97 -26.57 -7.78
C THR A 169 -15.62 -25.47 -6.96
N MET A 170 -15.14 -24.23 -7.10
CA MET A 170 -15.74 -23.08 -6.46
C MET A 170 -17.12 -22.78 -7.03
N LYS A 171 -17.35 -22.89 -8.34
CA LYS A 171 -18.68 -22.71 -8.94
C LYS A 171 -19.66 -23.80 -8.49
N ASP A 172 -19.20 -25.04 -8.34
CA ASP A 172 -20.04 -26.16 -7.93
C ASP A 172 -20.37 -26.09 -6.42
N THR A 173 -19.44 -25.60 -5.59
CA THR A 173 -19.62 -25.52 -4.11
C THR A 173 -20.18 -24.16 -3.65
N PHE A 174 -19.78 -23.09 -4.31
CA PHE A 174 -20.05 -21.68 -3.98
C PHE A 174 -20.83 -20.94 -5.07
N GLY A 175 -21.32 -21.60 -6.13
CA GLY A 175 -22.08 -20.95 -7.20
C GLY A 175 -23.38 -20.27 -6.76
N GLN A 176 -23.85 -20.57 -5.54
CA GLN A 176 -24.95 -19.86 -4.87
C GLN A 176 -24.48 -18.86 -3.80
N LEU A 177 -23.20 -18.87 -3.43
CA LEU A 177 -22.65 -17.96 -2.44
C LEU A 177 -22.36 -16.61 -3.10
N HIS A 178 -22.93 -15.57 -2.51
CA HIS A 178 -22.83 -14.20 -2.99
C HIS A 178 -21.35 -13.77 -3.06
N SER A 179 -20.92 -13.09 -4.14
CA SER A 179 -19.53 -12.64 -4.38
C SER A 179 -18.91 -11.84 -3.22
N VAL A 180 -19.76 -11.30 -2.34
CA VAL A 180 -19.38 -10.63 -1.08
C VAL A 180 -18.74 -11.60 -0.09
N PHE A 181 -19.21 -12.84 0.02
CA PHE A 181 -18.66 -13.81 0.97
C PHE A 181 -17.25 -14.25 0.58
N LEU A 182 -17.01 -14.47 -0.73
CA LEU A 182 -15.68 -14.76 -1.26
C LEU A 182 -14.72 -13.61 -0.94
N LEU A 183 -15.15 -12.37 -1.20
CA LEU A 183 -14.38 -11.18 -0.91
C LEU A 183 -14.03 -11.09 0.59
N LEU A 184 -15.03 -11.29 1.47
CA LEU A 184 -14.84 -11.26 2.91
C LEU A 184 -13.84 -12.32 3.37
N ALA A 185 -13.99 -13.56 2.90
CA ALA A 185 -13.11 -14.66 3.26
C ALA A 185 -11.66 -14.40 2.85
N VAL A 186 -11.44 -14.00 1.58
CA VAL A 186 -10.10 -13.68 1.07
C VAL A 186 -9.49 -12.51 1.85
N THR A 187 -10.22 -11.41 2.04
CA THR A 187 -9.72 -10.23 2.75
C THR A 187 -9.36 -10.56 4.19
N ALA A 188 -10.19 -11.35 4.89
CA ALA A 188 -9.92 -11.79 6.25
C ALA A 188 -8.68 -12.70 6.32
N SER A 189 -8.57 -13.70 5.44
CA SER A 189 -7.41 -14.60 5.41
C SER A 189 -6.08 -13.85 5.21
N ILE A 190 -6.06 -12.86 4.31
CA ILE A 190 -4.86 -12.06 4.05
C ILE A 190 -4.54 -11.13 5.23
N THR A 191 -5.55 -10.52 5.84
CA THR A 191 -5.38 -9.66 7.03
C THR A 191 -4.70 -10.42 8.16
N PHE A 192 -5.11 -11.67 8.43
CA PHE A 192 -4.44 -12.49 9.45
C PHE A 192 -3.06 -12.98 9.01
N MET A 193 -2.86 -13.31 7.74
CA MET A 193 -1.53 -13.73 7.25
C MET A 193 -0.49 -12.60 7.32
N THR A 194 -0.90 -11.35 7.09
CA THR A 194 0.01 -10.21 7.12
C THR A 194 0.53 -9.85 8.51
N GLU A 195 -0.05 -10.41 9.58
CA GLU A 195 0.47 -10.26 10.95
C GLU A 195 1.74 -11.09 11.18
N PHE A 196 1.92 -12.17 10.41
CA PHE A 196 3.07 -13.08 10.53
C PHE A 196 4.12 -12.87 9.43
N ALA A 197 3.74 -12.25 8.32
CA ALA A 197 4.58 -12.05 7.15
C ALA A 197 4.68 -10.57 6.77
N SER A 198 5.78 -10.17 6.14
CA SER A 198 5.95 -8.81 5.61
C SER A 198 4.82 -8.44 4.65
N ASN A 199 4.23 -7.26 4.83
CA ASN A 199 3.15 -6.72 3.98
C ASN A 199 3.48 -6.81 2.48
N VAL A 200 4.72 -6.46 2.11
CA VAL A 200 5.18 -6.54 0.72
C VAL A 200 5.28 -7.99 0.26
N SER A 201 5.70 -8.90 1.15
CA SER A 201 5.81 -10.32 0.85
C SER A 201 4.43 -10.94 0.61
N THR A 202 3.49 -10.69 1.52
CA THR A 202 2.10 -11.14 1.42
C THR A 202 1.47 -10.62 0.13
N GLY A 203 1.59 -9.33 -0.17
CA GLY A 203 1.02 -8.74 -1.39
C GLY A 203 1.58 -9.37 -2.67
N SER A 204 2.90 -9.57 -2.74
CA SER A 204 3.56 -10.11 -3.95
C SER A 204 3.11 -11.53 -4.29
N VAL A 205 2.75 -12.33 -3.28
CA VAL A 205 2.28 -13.71 -3.48
C VAL A 205 0.78 -13.75 -3.74
N PHE A 206 -0.01 -13.06 -2.91
CA PHE A 206 -1.46 -13.23 -2.92
C PHE A 206 -2.18 -12.36 -3.96
N ILE A 207 -1.62 -11.22 -4.38
CA ILE A 207 -2.26 -10.37 -5.41
C ILE A 207 -2.36 -11.11 -6.76
N PRO A 208 -1.29 -11.73 -7.32
CA PRO A 208 -1.40 -12.51 -8.56
C PRO A 208 -2.35 -13.71 -8.46
N ILE A 209 -2.35 -14.39 -7.31
CA ILE A 209 -3.26 -15.52 -7.04
C ILE A 209 -4.72 -15.04 -7.04
N ALA A 210 -5.01 -13.92 -6.35
CA ALA A 210 -6.34 -13.34 -6.29
C ALA A 210 -6.85 -12.90 -7.67
N MET A 211 -5.98 -12.32 -8.51
CA MET A 211 -6.31 -12.00 -9.90
C MET A 211 -6.63 -13.26 -10.72
N SER A 212 -5.82 -14.32 -10.58
CA SER A 212 -6.04 -15.59 -11.29
C SER A 212 -7.38 -16.24 -10.89
N ILE A 213 -7.72 -16.22 -9.60
CA ILE A 213 -9.02 -16.71 -9.09
C ILE A 213 -10.17 -15.87 -9.67
N ALA A 214 -10.03 -14.54 -9.68
CA ALA A 214 -11.04 -13.65 -10.24
C ALA A 214 -11.29 -13.91 -11.73
N GLU A 215 -10.23 -14.06 -12.53
CA GLU A 215 -10.32 -14.42 -13.94
C GLU A 215 -11.05 -15.75 -14.15
N SER A 216 -10.72 -16.75 -13.32
CA SER A 216 -11.31 -18.08 -13.42
C SER A 216 -12.80 -18.11 -13.04
N LEU A 217 -13.23 -17.19 -12.17
CA LEU A 217 -14.63 -16.99 -11.79
C LEU A 217 -15.38 -16.00 -12.71
N HIS A 218 -14.73 -15.48 -13.75
CA HIS A 218 -15.27 -14.45 -14.65
C HIS A 218 -15.75 -13.18 -13.91
N ILE A 219 -15.09 -12.82 -12.81
CA ILE A 219 -15.30 -11.55 -12.11
C ILE A 219 -14.14 -10.60 -12.40
N HIS A 220 -14.38 -9.29 -12.32
CA HIS A 220 -13.34 -8.29 -12.59
C HIS A 220 -12.11 -8.50 -11.69
N PRO A 221 -10.87 -8.66 -12.21
CA PRO A 221 -9.67 -8.98 -11.40
C PRO A 221 -9.40 -8.00 -10.24
N LEU A 222 -9.62 -6.71 -10.48
CA LEU A 222 -9.54 -5.66 -9.46
C LEU A 222 -10.48 -5.87 -8.25
N TYR A 223 -11.58 -6.60 -8.41
CA TYR A 223 -12.53 -6.88 -7.32
C TYR A 223 -11.90 -7.69 -6.19
N LEU A 224 -10.91 -8.55 -6.48
CA LEU A 224 -10.14 -9.27 -5.44
C LEU A 224 -8.75 -8.66 -5.21
N ALA A 225 -8.10 -8.10 -6.24
CA ALA A 225 -6.74 -7.58 -6.10
C ALA A 225 -6.63 -6.33 -5.19
N LEU A 226 -7.56 -5.38 -5.33
CA LEU A 226 -7.58 -4.16 -4.52
C LEU A 226 -7.76 -4.44 -3.01
N PRO A 227 -8.75 -5.22 -2.57
CA PRO A 227 -8.95 -5.52 -1.16
C PRO A 227 -7.82 -6.37 -0.57
N VAL A 228 -7.22 -7.29 -1.35
CA VAL A 228 -6.00 -8.01 -0.93
C VAL A 228 -4.84 -7.03 -0.69
N THR A 229 -4.68 -6.03 -1.57
CA THR A 229 -3.64 -5.00 -1.41
C THR A 229 -3.84 -4.17 -0.14
N LEU A 230 -5.09 -3.78 0.15
CA LEU A 230 -5.44 -3.05 1.38
C LEU A 230 -5.25 -3.93 2.63
N ALA A 231 -5.68 -5.19 2.58
CA ALA A 231 -5.54 -6.16 3.66
C ALA A 231 -4.08 -6.41 4.05
N CYS A 232 -3.15 -6.40 3.09
CA CYS A 232 -1.71 -6.48 3.38
C CYS A 232 -1.21 -5.31 4.23
N SER A 233 -1.93 -4.20 4.31
CA SER A 233 -1.57 -3.06 5.15
C SER A 233 -2.24 -3.08 6.54
N TYR A 234 -3.16 -4.02 6.78
CA TYR A 234 -3.90 -4.16 8.04
C TYR A 234 -3.14 -5.07 9.01
N ALA A 235 -1.95 -4.62 9.40
CA ALA A 235 -1.07 -5.32 10.34
C ALA A 235 -1.06 -4.58 11.69
N PHE A 236 -2.07 -4.85 12.52
CA PHE A 236 -2.35 -4.10 13.75
C PHE A 236 -2.19 -4.91 15.04
N MET A 237 -2.11 -6.24 14.96
CA MET A 237 -2.15 -7.11 16.16
C MET A 237 -0.77 -7.36 16.77
N LEU A 238 0.26 -7.60 15.94
CA LEU A 238 1.58 -8.05 16.42
C LEU A 238 2.67 -6.98 16.28
N PRO A 239 3.62 -6.93 17.24
CA PRO A 239 4.72 -5.94 17.20
C PRO A 239 5.71 -6.28 16.08
N MET A 240 5.86 -7.56 15.78
CA MET A 240 6.77 -8.06 14.75
C MET A 240 6.26 -7.81 13.33
N ALA A 241 4.98 -7.48 13.17
CA ALA A 241 4.35 -7.34 11.86
C ALA A 241 4.87 -6.10 11.12
N THR A 242 5.00 -4.96 11.79
CA THR A 242 5.49 -3.72 11.18
C THR A 242 6.41 -2.91 12.10
N PRO A 243 7.39 -2.16 11.55
CA PRO A 243 8.30 -1.33 12.36
C PRO A 243 7.60 -0.31 13.27
N PRO A 244 6.51 0.38 12.87
CA PRO A 244 5.78 1.26 13.77
C PRO A 244 5.25 0.56 15.03
N ASN A 245 4.69 -0.65 14.89
CA ASN A 245 4.20 -1.43 16.03
C ASN A 245 5.34 -1.84 16.96
N ALA A 246 6.49 -2.22 16.41
CA ALA A 246 7.69 -2.55 17.18
C ALA A 246 8.22 -1.35 17.99
N VAL A 247 8.25 -0.15 17.40
CA VAL A 247 8.71 1.08 18.08
C VAL A 247 7.81 1.42 19.27
N VAL A 248 6.49 1.32 19.12
CA VAL A 248 5.55 1.58 20.23
C VAL A 248 5.68 0.52 21.32
N TYR A 249 5.81 -0.75 20.94
CA TYR A 249 6.00 -1.84 21.90
C TYR A 249 7.30 -1.69 22.73
N ASP A 250 8.38 -1.20 22.11
CA ASP A 250 9.67 -0.97 22.79
C ASP A 250 9.59 0.11 23.90
N THR A 251 8.59 0.99 23.84
CA THR A 251 8.36 2.00 24.90
C THR A 251 7.93 1.41 26.24
N LYS A 252 7.50 0.13 26.27
CA LYS A 252 6.98 -0.59 27.44
C LYS A 252 5.71 0.00 28.07
N PHE A 253 5.07 0.97 27.41
CA PHE A 253 3.79 1.52 27.87
C PHE A 253 2.58 0.69 27.42
N VAL A 254 2.74 -0.21 26.44
CA VAL A 254 1.65 -1.02 25.88
C VAL A 254 2.00 -2.50 26.00
N ASN A 255 1.11 -3.28 26.59
CA ASN A 255 1.28 -4.73 26.69
C ASN A 255 0.95 -5.43 25.37
N MET A 256 1.57 -6.58 25.11
CA MET A 256 1.32 -7.36 23.88
C MET A 256 -0.17 -7.74 23.73
N ILE A 257 -0.83 -8.14 24.82
CA ILE A 257 -2.25 -8.53 24.80
C ILE A 257 -3.17 -7.34 24.50
N GLU A 258 -2.87 -6.15 25.04
CA GLU A 258 -3.64 -4.93 24.77
C GLU A 258 -3.58 -4.56 23.29
N MET A 259 -2.39 -4.71 22.69
CA MET A 259 -2.18 -4.47 21.27
C MET A 259 -2.89 -5.51 20.40
N ILE A 260 -2.83 -6.80 20.75
CA ILE A 260 -3.55 -7.86 20.02
C ILE A 260 -5.07 -7.63 20.07
N MET A 261 -5.62 -7.32 21.25
CA MET A 261 -7.07 -7.10 21.41
C MET A 261 -7.55 -5.87 20.63
N SER A 262 -6.81 -4.75 20.73
CA SER A 262 -7.15 -3.52 20.00
C SER A 262 -6.97 -3.70 18.49
N GLY A 263 -5.89 -4.37 18.09
CA GLY A 263 -5.57 -4.67 16.69
C GLY A 263 -6.60 -5.60 16.04
N LEU A 264 -7.07 -6.63 16.76
CA LEU A 264 -8.10 -7.55 16.25
C LEU A 264 -9.42 -6.81 15.98
N LEU A 265 -9.85 -5.96 16.91
CA LEU A 265 -11.05 -5.15 16.74
C LEU A 265 -10.93 -4.22 15.53
N LEU A 266 -9.76 -3.59 15.37
CA LEU A 266 -9.48 -2.68 14.26
C LEU A 266 -9.41 -3.42 12.91
N ASN A 267 -8.79 -4.61 12.89
CA ASN A 267 -8.77 -5.50 11.72
C ASN A 267 -10.20 -5.85 11.27
N ILE A 268 -11.07 -6.25 12.20
CA ILE A 268 -12.48 -6.55 11.89
C ILE A 268 -13.17 -5.33 11.29
N CYS A 269 -13.06 -4.15 11.90
CA CYS A 269 -13.63 -2.91 11.38
C CYS A 269 -13.10 -2.58 9.96
N CYS A 270 -11.80 -2.66 9.75
CA CYS A 270 -11.17 -2.37 8.45
C CYS A 270 -11.58 -3.37 7.36
N ILE A 271 -11.72 -4.66 7.68
CA ILE A 271 -12.26 -5.67 6.76
C ILE A 271 -13.69 -5.29 6.33
N PHE A 272 -14.57 -4.98 7.29
CA PHE A 272 -15.94 -4.59 6.97
C PHE A 272 -16.01 -3.30 6.12
N ILE A 273 -15.23 -2.28 6.47
CA ILE A 273 -15.15 -1.03 5.70
C ILE A 273 -14.67 -1.30 4.27
N THR A 274 -13.67 -2.17 4.11
CA THR A 274 -13.14 -2.54 2.79
C THR A 274 -14.19 -3.25 1.95
N VAL A 275 -14.89 -4.23 2.53
CA VAL A 275 -15.98 -4.96 1.85
C VAL A 275 -17.10 -4.00 1.44
N LEU A 276 -17.52 -3.09 2.33
CA LEU A 276 -18.54 -2.08 2.02
C LEU A 276 -18.08 -1.13 0.90
N ASN A 277 -16.83 -0.64 0.96
CA ASN A 277 -16.28 0.25 -0.07
C ASN A 277 -16.18 -0.44 -1.44
N MET A 278 -15.84 -1.73 -1.47
CA MET A 278 -15.79 -2.50 -2.72
C MET A 278 -17.17 -2.67 -3.35
N ASN A 279 -18.21 -2.88 -2.54
CA ASN A 279 -19.58 -3.12 -3.01
C ASN A 279 -20.42 -1.85 -3.26
N THR A 280 -19.93 -0.67 -2.90
CA THR A 280 -20.66 0.60 -3.07
C THR A 280 -19.90 1.55 -4.00
N TRP A 281 -18.89 2.23 -3.48
CA TRP A 281 -18.13 3.27 -4.17
C TRP A 281 -17.30 2.72 -5.32
N THR A 282 -16.60 1.61 -5.07
CA THR A 282 -15.67 1.02 -6.04
C THR A 282 -16.40 0.34 -7.18
N TYR A 283 -17.53 -0.30 -6.85
CA TYR A 283 -18.43 -0.92 -7.83
C TYR A 283 -18.84 0.09 -8.91
N TRP A 284 -19.23 1.29 -8.48
CA TRP A 284 -19.61 2.39 -9.37
C TRP A 284 -18.41 3.01 -10.09
N LEU A 285 -17.28 3.22 -9.40
CA LEU A 285 -16.12 3.89 -9.96
C LEU A 285 -15.43 3.10 -11.08
N PHE A 286 -15.37 1.77 -10.95
CA PHE A 286 -14.67 0.91 -11.92
C PHE A 286 -15.63 0.09 -12.80
N ASN A 287 -16.96 0.29 -12.69
CA ASN A 287 -17.97 -0.51 -13.40
C ASN A 287 -17.68 -2.03 -13.32
N LEU A 288 -17.59 -2.54 -12.08
CA LEU A 288 -17.19 -3.92 -11.81
C LEU A 288 -18.20 -4.98 -12.33
N ASP A 289 -19.35 -4.53 -12.87
CA ASP A 289 -20.33 -5.34 -13.61
C ASP A 289 -19.76 -5.97 -14.89
N THR A 290 -18.84 -5.27 -15.56
CA THR A 290 -18.28 -5.73 -16.83
C THR A 290 -16.92 -6.37 -16.61
N PHE A 291 -16.79 -7.65 -16.97
CA PHE A 291 -15.47 -8.25 -17.10
C PHE A 291 -14.71 -7.47 -18.20
N PRO A 292 -13.53 -6.91 -17.89
CA PRO A 292 -12.79 -6.16 -18.89
C PRO A 292 -12.35 -7.12 -19.98
N ASP A 293 -12.55 -6.73 -21.25
CA ASP A 293 -12.11 -7.42 -22.47
C ASP A 293 -10.56 -7.48 -22.61
N LEU A 294 -9.83 -7.67 -21.51
CA LEU A 294 -8.37 -7.86 -21.48
C LEU A 294 -7.91 -9.12 -22.24
N THR A 295 -8.84 -10.01 -22.59
CA THR A 295 -8.61 -11.19 -23.43
C THR A 295 -8.57 -10.89 -24.94
N LYS A 296 -9.01 -9.72 -25.42
CA LYS A 296 -8.87 -9.38 -26.86
C LYS A 296 -7.47 -8.92 -27.25
N HIS A 297 -6.68 -8.38 -26.32
CA HIS A 297 -5.32 -7.93 -26.63
C HIS A 297 -4.25 -9.02 -26.56
N HIS A 298 -4.45 -10.12 -25.81
CA HIS A 298 -3.51 -11.25 -25.85
C HIS A 298 -3.66 -12.15 -27.08
N ASN A 299 -4.85 -12.19 -27.71
CA ASN A 299 -5.09 -12.99 -28.91
C ASN A 299 -4.69 -12.28 -30.22
N SER A 300 -4.32 -10.99 -30.19
CA SER A 300 -3.90 -10.25 -31.38
C SER A 300 -2.37 -10.21 -31.60
N THR A 301 -1.58 -10.69 -30.63
CA THR A 301 -0.11 -10.77 -30.74
C THR A 301 0.44 -12.18 -30.97
N ILE A 302 -0.42 -13.22 -31.06
CA ILE A 302 -0.04 -14.57 -31.48
C ILE A 302 -0.73 -14.89 -32.80
N ASN A 303 -0.31 -14.19 -33.84
CA ASN A 303 -0.42 -14.64 -35.22
C ASN A 303 0.87 -14.18 -35.89
N TYR A 304 1.95 -14.94 -35.65
CA TYR A 304 2.97 -15.44 -36.58
C TYR A 304 3.99 -16.25 -35.77
#